data_AF-A0A535T901-F1
#
_entry.id   AF-A0A535T901-F1
#
_cell.length_a   1.000
_cell.length_b   1.000
_cell.length_c   1.000
_cell.angle_alpha   90.00
_cell.angle_beta   90.00
_cell.angle_gamma   90.00
#
_symmetry.space_group_name_H-M   'P 1'
#
loop_
_entity.id
_entity.type
_entity.pdbx_description
1 polymer ?
#
loop_
_entity_poly.entity_id
_entity_poly.type
_entity_poly.pdbx_seq_one_letter_code
_entity_poly.pdbx_strand_id
1 'polypeptide(L)'
;MPELPELEALRIRMAPRLEGKLITAASVTPKKAHLLRYPVEEFARELPARRITSLTRRGKHLVFATEHGGGGYLDFRDMGRIYWVEDPAKDVPGLAELGPEADTVTEMGIEAFRKRLRRFRDELKDLLRNQEFLAGIGNAYSDEILFEARLLPLRRRASLKPAEEEALFAAIPTVLQRAVQAILANPNYEESKQDRSFMAVHMKGGKTCPRCGHRISQLGSNREPLNFCRGCQL
;
A
#
# COMPACT_ATOMS: atom_id res chain seq x y z
N MET A 1 -3.75 -4.31 -8.04
CA MET A 1 -2.39 -3.81 -7.75
C MET A 1 -2.21 -3.89 -6.25
N PRO A 2 -1.12 -4.52 -5.77
CA PRO A 2 -0.86 -4.63 -4.34
C PRO A 2 -0.83 -3.23 -3.71
N GLU A 3 -1.48 -3.10 -2.57
CA GLU A 3 -1.41 -1.94 -1.70
C GLU A 3 -0.61 -2.35 -0.45
N LEU A 4 -0.53 -1.46 0.55
CA LEU A 4 0.29 -1.67 1.74
C LEU A 4 0.07 -3.04 2.40
N PRO A 5 -1.17 -3.49 2.70
CA PRO A 5 -1.36 -4.75 3.41
C PRO A 5 -0.85 -5.99 2.67
N GLU A 6 -1.00 -6.04 1.34
CA GLU A 6 -0.50 -7.18 0.57
C GLU A 6 1.03 -7.24 0.56
N LEU A 7 1.69 -6.09 0.45
CA LEU A 7 3.15 -6.03 0.47
C LEU A 7 3.71 -6.27 1.86
N GLU A 8 3.03 -5.81 2.91
CA GLU A 8 3.47 -6.07 4.29
C GLU A 8 3.34 -7.55 4.64
N ALA A 9 2.24 -8.20 4.25
CA ALA A 9 2.10 -9.65 4.41
C ALA A 9 3.17 -10.41 3.62
N LEU A 10 3.49 -9.98 2.40
CA LEU A 10 4.56 -10.56 1.59
C LEU A 10 5.93 -10.39 2.27
N ARG A 11 6.22 -9.19 2.78
CA ARG A 11 7.44 -8.87 3.55
C ARG A 11 7.58 -9.79 4.76
N ILE A 12 6.53 -9.94 5.57
CA ILE A 12 6.51 -10.81 6.76
C ILE A 12 6.80 -12.27 6.40
N ARG A 13 6.24 -12.78 5.30
CA ARG A 13 6.47 -14.16 4.84
C ARG A 13 7.88 -14.38 4.28
N MET A 14 8.42 -13.39 3.57
CA MET A 14 9.68 -13.54 2.84
C MET A 14 10.90 -13.19 3.68
N ALA A 15 10.81 -12.23 4.60
CA ALA A 15 11.95 -11.75 5.39
C ALA A 15 12.73 -12.90 6.08
N PRO A 16 12.09 -13.83 6.82
CA PRO A 16 12.80 -14.94 7.48
C PRO A 16 13.49 -15.91 6.51
N ARG A 17 13.09 -15.92 5.24
CA ARG A 17 13.65 -16.80 4.19
C ARG A 17 14.77 -16.13 3.41
N LEU A 18 14.79 -14.80 3.35
CA LEU A 18 15.73 -14.02 2.57
C LEU A 18 16.84 -13.38 3.41
N GLU A 19 16.49 -12.85 4.59
CA GLU A 19 17.45 -12.15 5.45
C GLU A 19 18.56 -13.07 5.91
N GLY A 20 19.79 -12.57 5.85
CA GLY A 20 21.01 -13.32 6.11
C GLY A 20 21.41 -14.30 5.02
N LYS A 21 20.66 -14.47 3.92
CA LYS A 21 21.06 -15.36 2.82
C LYS A 21 22.02 -14.66 1.85
N LEU A 22 22.96 -15.45 1.32
CA LEU A 22 23.89 -15.03 0.28
C LEU A 22 23.24 -15.19 -1.09
N ILE A 23 23.31 -14.15 -1.92
CA ILE A 23 22.90 -14.24 -3.33
C ILE A 23 24.00 -14.96 -4.09
N THR A 24 23.72 -16.16 -4.61
CA THR A 24 24.72 -16.98 -5.31
C THR A 24 24.80 -16.67 -6.81
N ALA A 25 23.68 -16.23 -7.39
CA ALA A 25 23.57 -15.89 -8.80
C ALA A 25 22.36 -14.97 -9.03
N ALA A 26 22.40 -14.21 -10.12
CA ALA A 26 21.30 -13.38 -10.59
C ALA A 26 21.20 -13.49 -12.11
N SER A 27 19.96 -13.55 -12.63
CA SER A 27 19.72 -13.62 -14.08
C SER A 27 18.42 -12.90 -14.41
N VAL A 28 18.36 -12.26 -15.58
CA VAL A 28 17.17 -11.57 -16.06
C VAL A 28 16.74 -12.18 -17.39
N THR A 29 15.51 -12.67 -17.47
CA THR A 29 14.98 -13.22 -18.72
C THR A 29 14.77 -12.08 -19.73
N PRO A 30 15.11 -12.25 -21.02
CA PRO A 30 14.95 -11.20 -22.04
C PRO A 30 13.53 -10.61 -22.10
N LYS A 31 12.51 -11.46 -21.93
CA LYS A 31 11.09 -11.03 -21.93
C LYS A 31 10.73 -10.04 -20.80
N LYS A 32 11.50 -10.01 -19.71
CA LYS A 32 11.28 -9.15 -18.53
C LYS A 32 12.38 -8.12 -18.31
N ALA A 33 13.38 -8.05 -19.19
CA ALA A 33 14.48 -7.10 -19.07
C ALA A 33 14.00 -5.65 -18.97
N HIS A 34 12.93 -5.30 -19.70
CA HIS A 34 12.30 -3.99 -19.66
C HIS A 34 11.66 -3.60 -18.31
N LEU A 35 11.58 -4.49 -17.32
CA LEU A 35 11.12 -4.18 -15.97
C LEU A 35 12.28 -3.72 -15.07
N LEU A 36 13.51 -4.12 -15.38
CA LEU A 36 14.70 -3.68 -14.64
C LEU A 36 15.09 -2.26 -15.09
N ARG A 37 15.35 -1.38 -14.12
CA ARG A 37 15.82 0.00 -14.29
C ARG A 37 17.29 0.10 -13.92
N TYR A 38 18.07 -0.81 -14.48
CA TYR A 38 19.50 -0.98 -14.31
C TYR A 38 20.04 -1.83 -15.47
N PRO A 39 21.28 -1.65 -15.94
CA PRO A 39 21.85 -2.50 -16.98
C PRO A 39 21.82 -3.98 -16.57
N VAL A 40 21.31 -4.86 -17.45
CA VAL A 40 21.05 -6.27 -17.12
C VAL A 40 22.34 -7.02 -16.82
N GLU A 41 23.37 -6.77 -17.62
CA GLU A 41 24.68 -7.41 -17.52
C GLU A 41 25.39 -7.02 -16.21
N GLU A 42 25.30 -5.75 -15.84
CA GLU A 42 25.85 -5.23 -14.58
C GLU A 42 25.09 -5.79 -13.38
N PHE A 43 23.75 -5.81 -13.43
CA PHE A 43 22.92 -6.41 -12.39
C PHE A 43 23.28 -7.88 -12.13
N ALA A 44 23.39 -8.68 -13.19
CA ALA A 44 23.71 -10.11 -13.09
C ALA A 44 25.12 -10.37 -12.56
N ARG A 45 26.07 -9.48 -12.85
CA ARG A 45 27.47 -9.58 -12.39
C ARG A 45 27.64 -9.10 -10.96
N GLU A 46 26.95 -8.04 -10.57
CA GLU A 46 27.21 -7.33 -9.32
C GLU A 46 26.39 -7.86 -8.16
N LEU A 47 25.12 -8.24 -8.38
CA LEU A 47 24.25 -8.70 -7.30
C LEU A 47 24.77 -9.96 -6.55
N PRO A 48 25.40 -10.95 -7.22
CA PRO A 48 25.95 -12.12 -6.54
C PRO A 48 27.02 -11.79 -5.50
N ALA A 49 27.27 -12.75 -4.60
CA ALA A 49 28.19 -12.63 -3.46
C ALA A 49 27.83 -11.56 -2.42
N ARG A 50 26.62 -10.99 -2.50
CA ARG A 50 26.07 -10.06 -1.50
C ARG A 50 25.08 -10.78 -0.60
N ARG A 51 25.16 -10.53 0.71
CA ARG A 51 24.17 -10.99 1.69
C ARG A 51 23.01 -10.01 1.78
N ILE A 52 21.78 -10.51 1.77
CA ILE A 52 20.59 -9.72 2.05
C ILE A 52 20.57 -9.42 3.56
N THR A 53 20.59 -8.15 3.93
CA THR A 53 20.64 -7.72 5.34
C THR A 53 19.26 -7.39 5.90
N SER A 54 18.34 -6.92 5.06
CA SER A 54 16.96 -6.64 5.47
C SER A 54 15.99 -6.71 4.29
N LEU A 55 14.73 -6.99 4.60
CA LEU A 55 13.58 -6.83 3.70
C LEU A 55 12.53 -5.93 4.36
N THR A 56 12.39 -4.72 3.84
CA THR A 56 11.48 -3.68 4.33
C THR A 56 10.45 -3.31 3.26
N ARG A 57 9.55 -2.38 3.61
CA ARG A 57 8.50 -1.86 2.74
C ARG A 57 8.49 -0.34 2.83
N ARG A 58 8.28 0.34 1.71
CA ARG A 58 8.04 1.79 1.64
C ARG A 58 6.81 2.08 0.78
N GLY A 59 5.69 2.44 1.40
CA GLY A 59 4.41 2.60 0.73
C GLY A 59 4.04 1.33 -0.04
N LYS A 60 4.00 1.44 -1.38
CA LYS A 60 3.69 0.33 -2.30
C LYS A 60 4.94 -0.30 -2.95
N HIS A 61 6.09 -0.20 -2.29
CA HIS A 61 7.36 -0.79 -2.73
C HIS A 61 7.85 -1.80 -1.70
N LEU A 62 8.38 -2.93 -2.18
CA LEU A 62 9.25 -3.78 -1.37
C LEU A 62 10.70 -3.39 -1.58
N VAL A 63 11.47 -3.44 -0.52
CA VAL A 63 12.86 -2.98 -0.49
C VAL A 63 13.70 -4.05 0.17
N PHE A 64 14.79 -4.46 -0.47
CA PHE A 64 15.80 -5.27 0.20
C PHE A 64 17.15 -4.56 0.18
N ALA A 65 17.87 -4.64 1.30
CA ALA A 65 19.22 -4.10 1.43
C ALA A 65 20.26 -5.22 1.39
N THR A 66 21.48 -4.86 1.00
CA THR A 66 22.64 -5.77 1.04
C THR A 66 23.80 -5.20 1.84
N GLU A 67 24.77 -6.04 2.20
CA GLU A 67 25.88 -5.67 3.11
C GLU A 67 26.89 -4.65 2.54
N HIS A 68 26.93 -4.43 1.22
CA HIS A 68 27.94 -3.59 0.57
C HIS A 68 27.47 -2.15 0.26
N GLY A 69 26.34 -1.72 0.83
CA GLY A 69 25.64 -0.53 0.32
C GLY A 69 24.97 -0.86 -1.03
N GLY A 70 23.87 -0.15 -1.34
CA GLY A 70 22.99 -0.54 -2.44
C GLY A 70 21.88 -1.50 -2.04
N GLY A 71 20.69 -1.25 -2.58
CA GLY A 71 19.47 -2.01 -2.30
C GLY A 71 18.60 -2.16 -3.54
N GLY A 72 17.86 -3.26 -3.60
CA GLY A 72 16.89 -3.50 -4.65
C GLY A 72 15.51 -2.99 -4.24
N TYR A 73 14.88 -2.24 -5.13
CA TYR A 73 13.54 -1.69 -4.97
C TYR A 73 12.61 -2.34 -5.98
N LEU A 74 11.61 -3.04 -5.47
CA LEU A 74 10.55 -3.66 -6.24
C LEU A 74 9.32 -2.77 -6.17
N ASP A 75 9.07 -2.03 -7.25
CA ASP A 75 7.86 -1.25 -7.46
C ASP A 75 6.80 -2.15 -8.11
N PHE A 76 5.62 -2.26 -7.50
CA PHE A 76 4.52 -3.07 -8.04
C PHE A 76 3.48 -2.24 -8.82
N ARG A 77 3.76 -0.94 -9.06
CA ARG A 77 2.94 -0.08 -9.92
C ARG A 77 3.11 -0.45 -11.40
N ASP A 78 2.04 -0.29 -12.17
CA ASP A 78 2.02 -0.29 -13.65
C ASP A 78 2.96 -1.30 -14.32
N MET A 79 2.64 -2.60 -14.19
CA MET A 79 3.37 -3.77 -14.73
C MET A 79 4.63 -4.21 -13.96
N GLY A 80 4.98 -3.51 -12.88
CA GLY A 80 6.09 -3.86 -12.00
C GLY A 80 7.43 -3.31 -12.52
N ARG A 81 8.22 -2.66 -11.67
CA ARG A 81 9.58 -2.19 -12.00
C ARG A 81 10.53 -2.62 -10.91
N ILE A 82 11.76 -2.93 -11.31
CA ILE A 82 12.84 -3.30 -10.40
C ILE A 82 13.92 -2.26 -10.55
N TYR A 83 14.33 -1.63 -9.46
CA TYR A 83 15.45 -0.71 -9.40
C TYR A 83 16.55 -1.36 -8.57
N TRP A 84 17.79 -1.19 -8.98
CA TRP A 84 18.98 -1.58 -8.22
C TRP A 84 19.82 -0.30 -8.09
N VAL A 85 19.83 0.30 -6.90
CA VAL A 85 20.33 1.66 -6.70
C VAL A 85 21.01 1.81 -5.35
N GLU A 86 21.94 2.77 -5.25
CA GLU A 86 22.65 3.09 -4.01
C GLU A 86 21.85 4.05 -3.12
N ASP A 87 21.28 5.11 -3.71
CA ASP A 87 20.43 6.08 -3.03
C ASP A 87 19.00 6.04 -3.61
N PRO A 88 18.11 5.29 -2.97
CA PRO A 88 16.76 5.09 -3.48
C PRO A 88 15.89 6.33 -3.46
N ALA A 89 16.11 7.24 -2.51
CA ALA A 89 15.35 8.48 -2.44
C ALA A 89 15.63 9.37 -3.66
N LYS A 90 16.86 9.31 -4.18
CA LYS A 90 17.28 10.04 -5.37
C LYS A 90 16.89 9.33 -6.66
N ASP A 91 17.08 8.02 -6.73
CA ASP A 91 17.09 7.29 -7.99
C ASP A 91 15.77 6.57 -8.31
N VAL A 92 14.88 6.38 -7.32
CA VAL A 92 13.55 5.77 -7.53
C VAL A 92 12.48 6.85 -7.68
N PRO A 93 11.85 7.00 -8.87
CA PRO A 93 10.86 8.05 -9.11
C PRO A 93 9.66 8.00 -8.16
N GLY A 94 9.38 9.14 -7.52
CA GLY A 94 8.24 9.29 -6.63
C GLY A 94 8.51 8.80 -5.20
N LEU A 95 9.70 8.28 -4.89
CA LEU A 95 9.99 7.72 -3.56
C LEU A 95 10.25 8.81 -2.52
N ALA A 96 10.97 9.88 -2.89
CA ALA A 96 11.27 11.01 -2.00
C ALA A 96 10.02 11.82 -1.63
N GLU A 97 9.03 11.85 -2.52
CA GLU A 97 7.78 12.59 -2.35
C GLU A 97 6.76 11.84 -1.45
N LEU A 98 7.00 10.55 -1.18
CA LEU A 98 6.09 9.75 -0.36
C LEU A 98 5.90 10.36 1.03
N GLY A 99 4.64 10.43 1.44
CA GLY A 99 4.27 10.76 2.81
C GLY A 99 4.68 9.66 3.81
N PRO A 100 4.44 9.87 5.11
CA PRO A 100 4.62 8.86 6.14
C PRO A 100 3.89 7.56 5.81
N GLU A 101 4.38 6.46 6.37
CA GLU A 101 3.74 5.15 6.25
C GLU A 101 2.34 5.19 6.88
N ALA A 102 1.34 4.65 6.16
CA ALA A 102 -0.04 4.71 6.64
C ALA A 102 -0.29 3.81 7.87
N ASP A 103 0.45 2.71 8.00
CA ASP A 103 0.36 1.78 9.14
C ASP A 103 1.07 2.29 10.40
N THR A 104 1.91 3.32 10.30
CA THR A 104 2.55 3.99 11.45
C THR A 104 1.89 5.31 11.84
N VAL A 105 0.70 5.61 11.27
CA VAL A 105 -0.01 6.88 11.53
C VAL A 105 -0.32 7.10 13.02
N THR A 106 -0.47 6.03 13.81
CA THR A 106 -0.67 6.13 15.26
C THR A 106 0.51 6.77 15.98
N GLU A 107 1.74 6.50 15.51
CA GLU A 107 2.98 6.97 16.14
C GLU A 107 3.16 8.49 16.00
N MET A 108 2.68 9.10 14.91
CA MET A 108 2.74 10.57 14.77
C MET A 108 1.75 11.32 15.67
N GLY A 109 0.71 10.63 16.15
CA GLY A 109 -0.35 11.22 16.96
C GLY A 109 -1.35 12.10 16.17
N ILE A 110 -2.52 12.30 16.78
CA ILE A 110 -3.66 12.98 16.14
C ILE A 110 -3.35 14.43 15.74
N GLU A 111 -2.58 15.17 16.53
CA GLU A 111 -2.30 16.58 16.25
C GLU A 111 -1.39 16.75 15.02
N ALA A 112 -0.38 15.90 14.86
CA ALA A 112 0.46 15.89 13.67
C ALA A 112 -0.34 15.44 12.44
N PHE A 113 -1.22 14.44 12.60
CA PHE A 113 -2.15 14.00 11.56
C PHE A 113 -3.07 15.14 11.11
N ARG A 114 -3.70 15.87 12.03
CA ARG A 114 -4.53 17.05 11.73
C ARG A 114 -3.76 18.13 10.99
N LYS A 115 -2.54 18.45 11.44
CA LYS A 115 -1.66 19.42 10.75
C LYS A 115 -1.38 19.00 9.32
N ARG A 116 -1.14 17.71 9.08
CA ARG A 116 -0.93 17.15 7.75
C ARG A 116 -2.20 17.21 6.91
N LEU A 117 -3.33 16.77 7.46
CA LEU A 117 -4.64 16.74 6.83
C LEU A 117 -5.04 18.11 6.26
N ARG A 118 -4.73 19.19 6.99
CA ARG A 118 -5.01 20.59 6.59
C ARG A 118 -4.30 21.04 5.30
N ARG A 119 -3.22 20.36 4.88
CA ARG A 119 -2.45 20.72 3.67
C ARG A 119 -3.13 20.35 2.36
N PHE A 120 -4.07 19.40 2.39
CA PHE A 120 -4.71 18.82 1.20
C PHE A 120 -6.14 19.32 1.05
N ARG A 121 -6.69 19.45 -0.17
CA ARG A 121 -8.05 19.99 -0.40
C ARG A 121 -8.98 19.01 -1.12
N ASP A 122 -8.51 17.79 -1.29
CA ASP A 122 -9.16 16.75 -2.07
C ASP A 122 -10.41 16.20 -1.36
N GLU A 123 -11.17 15.41 -2.11
CA GLU A 123 -12.18 14.52 -1.55
C GLU A 123 -11.50 13.41 -0.76
N LEU A 124 -12.17 12.87 0.25
CA LEU A 124 -11.54 11.94 1.19
C LEU A 124 -10.95 10.70 0.51
N LYS A 125 -11.61 10.16 -0.52
CA LYS A 125 -11.06 9.01 -1.24
C LYS A 125 -9.77 9.35 -1.96
N ASP A 126 -9.75 10.46 -2.70
CA ASP A 126 -8.59 10.88 -3.47
C ASP A 126 -7.43 11.29 -2.56
N LEU A 127 -7.75 11.94 -1.43
CA LEU A 127 -6.79 12.23 -0.37
C LEU A 127 -6.12 10.94 0.14
N LEU A 128 -6.89 9.91 0.49
CA LEU A 128 -6.34 8.66 0.99
C LEU A 128 -5.51 7.92 -0.08
N ARG A 129 -5.81 8.12 -1.36
CA ARG A 129 -5.02 7.56 -2.48
C ARG A 129 -3.77 8.39 -2.78
N ASN A 130 -3.68 9.62 -2.29
CA ASN A 130 -2.53 10.48 -2.49
C ASN A 130 -1.33 9.96 -1.69
N GLN A 131 -0.31 9.45 -2.39
CA GLN A 131 0.87 8.87 -1.74
C GLN A 131 1.72 9.92 -1.01
N GLU A 132 1.61 11.20 -1.35
CA GLU A 132 2.21 12.29 -0.58
C GLU A 132 1.44 12.52 0.73
N PHE A 133 0.16 12.18 0.84
CA PHE A 133 -0.56 12.29 2.11
C PHE A 133 -0.16 11.14 3.04
N LEU A 134 -0.47 9.90 2.67
CA LEU A 134 -0.01 8.71 3.38
C LEU A 134 0.38 7.66 2.35
N ALA A 135 1.60 7.15 2.48
CA ALA A 135 2.11 6.16 1.54
C ALA A 135 1.44 4.81 1.79
N GLY A 136 1.10 4.10 0.71
CA GLY A 136 0.66 2.70 0.80
C GLY A 136 -0.84 2.46 0.63
N ILE A 137 -1.70 3.44 0.89
CA ILE A 137 -3.16 3.30 0.68
C ILE A 137 -3.49 3.46 -0.81
N GLY A 138 -4.35 2.62 -1.36
CA GLY A 138 -4.84 2.70 -2.74
C GLY A 138 -6.35 2.63 -2.83
N ASN A 139 -6.83 2.15 -3.98
CA ASN A 139 -8.25 2.23 -4.31
C ASN A 139 -9.12 1.36 -3.38
N ALA A 140 -8.64 0.18 -3.01
CA ALA A 140 -9.41 -0.73 -2.18
C ALA A 140 -9.44 -0.30 -0.73
N TYR A 141 -8.28 -0.04 -0.14
CA TYR A 141 -8.23 0.32 1.27
C TYR A 141 -8.79 1.72 1.55
N SER A 142 -8.81 2.64 0.57
CA SER A 142 -9.54 3.90 0.73
C SER A 142 -11.05 3.70 0.95
N ASP A 143 -11.70 2.78 0.23
CA ASP A 143 -13.13 2.47 0.46
C ASP A 143 -13.36 1.89 1.86
N GLU A 144 -12.53 0.93 2.25
CA GLU A 144 -12.64 0.23 3.54
C GLU A 144 -12.38 1.16 4.73
N ILE A 145 -11.36 2.02 4.66
CA ILE A 145 -11.04 3.01 5.69
C ILE A 145 -12.20 3.99 5.87
N LEU A 146 -12.78 4.47 4.77
CA LEU A 146 -13.89 5.42 4.84
C LEU A 146 -15.18 4.78 5.33
N PHE A 147 -15.40 3.50 5.00
CA PHE A 147 -16.50 2.73 5.56
C PHE A 147 -16.34 2.51 7.06
N GLU A 148 -15.14 2.19 7.52
CA GLU A 148 -14.84 2.05 8.95
C GLU A 148 -15.03 3.38 9.69
N ALA A 149 -14.49 4.47 9.14
CA ALA A 149 -14.63 5.83 9.67
C ALA A 149 -16.04 6.42 9.55
N ARG A 150 -16.96 5.76 8.82
CA ARG A 150 -18.32 6.26 8.54
C ARG A 150 -18.36 7.59 7.78
N LEU A 151 -17.40 7.80 6.90
CA LEU A 151 -17.27 9.05 6.12
C LEU A 151 -17.61 8.82 4.66
N LEU A 152 -18.39 9.73 4.07
CA LEU A 152 -18.72 9.67 2.65
C LEU A 152 -17.46 9.92 1.79
N PRO A 153 -17.14 9.07 0.79
CA PRO A 153 -15.89 9.19 0.05
C PRO A 153 -15.71 10.49 -0.74
N LEU A 154 -16.80 11.05 -1.26
CA LEU A 154 -16.84 12.29 -2.04
C LEU A 154 -16.86 13.55 -1.16
N ARG A 155 -16.89 13.38 0.16
CA ARG A 155 -16.87 14.51 1.08
C ARG A 155 -15.53 15.21 0.98
N ARG A 156 -15.53 16.54 1.02
CA ARG A 156 -14.28 17.32 1.02
C ARG A 156 -13.64 17.28 2.39
N ARG A 157 -12.32 17.07 2.44
CA ARG A 157 -11.54 17.10 3.69
C ARG A 157 -11.88 18.31 4.56
N ALA A 158 -12.00 19.49 3.95
CA ALA A 158 -12.26 20.75 4.66
C ALA A 158 -13.58 20.79 5.44
N SER A 159 -14.52 19.87 5.17
CA SER A 159 -15.80 19.79 5.88
C SER A 159 -15.78 18.86 7.09
N LEU A 160 -14.66 18.17 7.37
CA LEU A 160 -14.55 17.27 8.51
C LEU A 160 -14.56 18.04 9.83
N LYS A 161 -15.31 17.51 10.79
CA LYS A 161 -15.32 17.95 12.19
C LYS A 161 -14.22 17.23 12.97
N PRO A 162 -13.76 17.78 14.12
CA PRO A 162 -12.68 17.17 14.91
C PRO A 162 -12.89 15.69 15.26
N ALA A 163 -14.12 15.29 15.61
CA ALA A 163 -14.47 13.90 15.92
C ALA A 163 -14.40 12.97 14.69
N GLU A 164 -14.65 13.50 13.49
CA GLU A 164 -14.55 12.75 12.24
C GLU A 164 -13.10 12.61 11.79
N GLU A 165 -12.27 13.62 12.05
CA GLU A 165 -10.81 13.51 11.87
C GLU A 165 -10.23 12.42 12.79
N GLU A 166 -10.69 12.34 14.04
CA GLU A 166 -10.34 11.28 14.99
C GLU A 166 -10.82 9.89 14.52
N ALA A 167 -12.05 9.80 14.03
CA ALA A 167 -12.58 8.56 13.46
C ALA A 167 -11.76 8.08 12.24
N LEU A 168 -11.38 9.00 11.35
CA LEU A 168 -10.53 8.69 10.21
C LEU A 168 -9.13 8.24 10.66
N PHE A 169 -8.52 8.96 11.60
CA PHE A 169 -7.23 8.63 12.19
C PHE A 169 -7.21 7.22 12.80
N ALA A 170 -8.25 6.85 13.55
CA ALA A 170 -8.37 5.53 14.17
C ALA A 170 -8.68 4.42 13.15
N ALA A 171 -9.44 4.72 12.10
CA ALA A 171 -9.84 3.74 11.09
C ALA A 171 -8.68 3.25 10.22
N ILE A 172 -7.74 4.13 9.86
CA ILE A 172 -6.58 3.80 9.00
C ILE A 172 -5.80 2.58 9.53
N PRO A 173 -5.17 2.62 10.72
CA PRO A 173 -4.37 1.51 11.22
C PRO A 173 -5.24 0.26 11.46
N THR A 174 -6.48 0.45 11.91
CA THR A 174 -7.42 -0.64 12.19
C THR A 174 -7.70 -1.47 10.94
N VAL A 175 -8.02 -0.82 9.82
CA VAL A 175 -8.33 -1.51 8.56
C VAL A 175 -7.08 -2.17 7.98
N LEU A 176 -5.95 -1.45 7.96
CA LEU A 176 -4.70 -1.98 7.41
C LEU A 176 -4.21 -3.20 8.19
N GLN A 177 -4.23 -3.15 9.53
CA GLN A 177 -3.84 -4.28 10.37
C GLN A 177 -4.77 -5.49 10.19
N ARG A 178 -6.09 -5.28 10.19
CA ARG A 178 -7.06 -6.36 9.94
C ARG A 178 -6.82 -7.04 8.59
N ALA A 179 -6.49 -6.26 7.56
CA ALA A 179 -6.20 -6.79 6.24
C ALA A 179 -4.91 -7.61 6.22
N VAL A 180 -3.81 -7.12 6.82
CA VAL A 180 -2.56 -7.89 6.95
C VAL A 180 -2.83 -9.22 7.66
N GLN A 181 -3.57 -9.20 8.77
CA GLN A 181 -3.90 -10.42 9.52
C GLN A 181 -4.76 -11.39 8.70
N ALA A 182 -5.76 -10.90 7.98
CA ALA A 182 -6.61 -11.74 7.11
C ALA A 182 -5.78 -12.43 6.01
N ILE A 183 -4.84 -11.70 5.40
CA ILE A 183 -3.95 -12.24 4.37
C ILE A 183 -3.02 -13.31 4.96
N LEU A 184 -2.37 -13.01 6.10
CA LEU A 184 -1.46 -13.95 6.76
C LEU A 184 -2.16 -15.21 7.25
N ALA A 185 -3.41 -15.09 7.72
CA ALA A 185 -4.22 -16.21 8.20
C ALA A 185 -4.70 -17.14 7.07
N ASN A 186 -4.64 -16.71 5.80
CA ASN A 186 -4.99 -17.54 4.66
C ASN A 186 -3.76 -18.32 4.15
N PRO A 187 -3.64 -19.64 4.42
CA PRO A 187 -2.50 -20.44 3.99
C PRO A 187 -2.44 -20.64 2.47
N ASN A 188 -3.57 -20.47 1.78
CA ASN A 188 -3.69 -20.59 0.33
C ASN A 188 -3.69 -19.22 -0.37
N TYR A 189 -3.25 -18.16 0.32
CA TYR A 189 -3.19 -16.84 -0.27
C TYR A 189 -2.11 -16.79 -1.36
N GLU A 190 -2.54 -16.64 -2.60
CA GLU A 190 -1.67 -16.43 -3.76
C GLU A 190 -1.43 -14.93 -3.97
N GLU A 191 -0.17 -14.49 -3.84
CA GLU A 191 0.23 -13.08 -3.99
C GLU A 191 -0.14 -12.49 -5.36
N SER A 192 -0.15 -13.32 -6.40
CA SER A 192 -0.51 -12.92 -7.76
C SER A 192 -2.00 -12.63 -7.92
N LYS A 193 -2.87 -13.27 -7.13
CA LYS A 193 -4.33 -13.13 -7.20
C LYS A 193 -4.87 -12.00 -6.34
N GLN A 194 -4.17 -11.64 -5.27
CA GLN A 194 -4.59 -10.59 -4.32
C GLN A 194 -6.03 -10.82 -3.83
N ASP A 195 -6.29 -11.96 -3.20
CA ASP A 195 -7.63 -12.27 -2.70
C ASP A 195 -8.08 -11.25 -1.64
N ARG A 196 -9.04 -10.41 -2.03
CA ARG A 196 -9.64 -9.33 -1.23
C ARG A 196 -11.07 -9.65 -0.81
N SER A 197 -11.48 -10.92 -0.85
CA SER A 197 -12.85 -11.36 -0.52
C SER A 197 -13.31 -10.97 0.89
N PHE A 198 -12.37 -10.80 1.82
CA PHE A 198 -12.59 -10.38 3.21
C PHE A 198 -13.05 -8.92 3.38
N MET A 199 -12.90 -8.06 2.36
CA MET A 199 -13.24 -6.62 2.42
C MET A 199 -14.74 -6.39 2.61
N ALA A 200 -15.17 -5.34 3.30
CA ALA A 200 -16.58 -5.11 3.64
C ALA A 200 -17.40 -4.48 2.50
N VAL A 201 -16.81 -3.54 1.75
CA VAL A 201 -17.52 -2.73 0.74
C VAL A 201 -16.84 -2.71 -0.62
N HIS A 202 -15.52 -2.78 -0.69
CA HIS A 202 -14.78 -2.70 -1.96
C HIS A 202 -15.14 -3.87 -2.89
N MET A 203 -15.38 -3.58 -4.17
CA MET A 203 -15.89 -4.53 -5.18
C MET A 203 -17.22 -5.23 -4.79
N LYS A 204 -17.97 -4.67 -3.83
CA LYS A 204 -19.27 -5.19 -3.38
C LYS A 204 -20.45 -4.30 -3.79
N GLY A 205 -20.28 -3.50 -4.85
CA GLY A 205 -21.34 -2.72 -5.46
C GLY A 205 -22.60 -3.54 -5.70
N GLY A 206 -23.74 -3.02 -5.25
CA GLY A 206 -25.04 -3.66 -5.37
C GLY A 206 -25.34 -4.75 -4.33
N LYS A 207 -24.36 -5.20 -3.54
CA LYS A 207 -24.55 -6.15 -2.43
C LYS A 207 -25.06 -5.44 -1.17
N THR A 208 -25.45 -6.23 -0.17
CA THR A 208 -25.94 -5.77 1.14
C THR A 208 -24.78 -5.33 2.03
N CYS A 209 -24.90 -4.16 2.65
CA CYS A 209 -23.94 -3.66 3.63
C CYS A 209 -23.93 -4.56 4.88
N PRO A 210 -22.76 -5.04 5.33
CA PRO A 210 -22.67 -5.93 6.49
C PRO A 210 -23.02 -5.24 7.82
N ARG A 211 -23.04 -3.90 7.87
CA ARG A 211 -23.33 -3.13 9.10
C ARG A 211 -24.79 -2.73 9.25
N CYS A 212 -25.43 -2.27 8.18
CA CYS A 212 -26.79 -1.69 8.25
C CYS A 212 -27.80 -2.24 7.24
N GLY A 213 -27.43 -3.26 6.45
CA GLY A 213 -28.35 -3.88 5.48
C GLY A 213 -28.64 -3.05 4.22
N HIS A 214 -28.20 -1.79 4.12
CA HIS A 214 -28.41 -0.99 2.92
C HIS A 214 -27.61 -1.51 1.72
N ARG A 215 -28.10 -1.27 0.51
CA ARG A 215 -27.37 -1.59 -0.72
C ARG A 215 -26.09 -0.75 -0.84
N ILE A 216 -24.96 -1.41 -1.07
CA ILE A 216 -23.67 -0.75 -1.32
C ILE A 216 -23.75 -0.07 -2.69
N SER A 217 -23.45 1.23 -2.70
CA SER A 217 -23.35 2.05 -3.90
C SER A 217 -22.01 1.80 -4.60
N GLN A 218 -22.00 1.93 -5.93
CA GLN A 218 -20.80 1.90 -6.74
C GLN A 218 -20.82 3.08 -7.71
N LEU A 219 -19.72 3.81 -7.77
CA LEU A 219 -19.44 4.83 -8.79
C LEU A 219 -18.12 4.48 -9.50
N GLY A 220 -17.87 5.11 -10.65
CA GLY A 220 -16.63 4.90 -11.41
C GLY A 220 -16.65 3.65 -12.31
N SER A 221 -15.50 3.34 -12.89
CA SER A 221 -15.33 2.18 -13.77
C SER A 221 -15.17 0.89 -12.98
N ASN A 222 -15.38 -0.27 -13.61
CA ASN A 222 -15.12 -1.57 -12.98
C ASN A 222 -13.63 -1.82 -12.64
N ARG A 223 -12.71 -1.02 -13.20
CA ARG A 223 -11.27 -1.13 -12.91
C ARG A 223 -10.87 -0.35 -11.66
N GLU A 224 -11.50 0.80 -11.44
CA GLU A 224 -11.31 1.62 -10.25
C GLU A 224 -12.68 2.04 -9.68
N PRO A 225 -13.43 1.11 -9.10
CA PRO A 225 -14.70 1.46 -8.50
C PRO A 225 -14.49 2.20 -7.19
N LEU A 226 -15.46 3.05 -6.89
CA LEU A 226 -15.68 3.68 -5.60
C LEU A 226 -16.89 3.02 -4.98
N ASN A 227 -16.68 2.22 -3.94
CA ASN A 227 -17.75 1.51 -3.24
C ASN A 227 -17.99 2.06 -1.83
N PHE A 228 -19.24 2.29 -1.48
CA PHE A 228 -19.61 2.87 -0.19
C PHE A 228 -21.06 2.57 0.19
N CYS A 229 -21.37 2.64 1.48
CA CYS A 229 -22.71 2.47 2.00
C CYS A 229 -23.32 3.82 2.41
N ARG A 230 -24.33 4.29 1.67
CA ARG A 230 -25.07 5.53 1.97
C ARG A 230 -25.79 5.52 3.33
N GLY A 231 -26.10 4.34 3.86
CA GLY A 231 -26.72 4.22 5.19
C GLY A 231 -25.72 4.28 6.34
N CYS A 232 -24.42 4.09 6.09
CA CYS A 232 -23.38 4.12 7.12
C CYS A 232 -22.47 5.34 7.03
N GLN A 233 -22.36 5.98 5.86
CA GLN A 233 -21.37 7.00 5.56
C GLN A 233 -22.06 8.31 5.20
N LEU A 234 -21.71 9.38 5.93
CA LEU A 234 -22.28 10.72 5.83
C LEU A 234 -21.24 11.79 5.46
#